data_AF-A0A2E7LQ49-F1
#
_entry.id   AF-A0A2E7LQ49-F1
#
_cell.length_a   1.000
_cell.length_b   1.000
_cell.length_c   1.000
_cell.angle_alpha   90.00
_cell.angle_beta   90.00
_cell.angle_gamma   90.00
#
_symmetry.space_group_name_H-M   'P 1'
#
loop_
_entity.id
_entity.type
_entity.pdbx_description
1 polymer ?
#
loop_
_entity_poly.entity_id
_entity_poly.type
_entity_poly.pdbx_seq_one_letter_code
_entity_poly.pdbx_strand_id
1 'polypeptide(L)'
;MIPIAAAAGSGDVYVDGDVSCVATVTSGDGDISDCLIEFFACIEDGKSAIRWVREHASELGIDPNRLAAGGGSAGGHVAATTGVLKGLDNPAEDASVSSRPRALVLFNPVIDTTEKG
;
A
#
# COMPACT_ATOMS: atom_id res chain seq x y z
N MET A 1 11.45 -12.14 -5.73
CA MET A 1 10.80 -11.35 -4.66
C MET A 1 11.83 -11.00 -3.60
N ILE A 2 12.16 -9.72 -3.49
CA ILE A 2 12.99 -9.17 -2.41
C ILE A 2 12.05 -8.38 -1.48
N PRO A 3 12.01 -8.67 -0.17
CA PRO A 3 11.22 -7.86 0.77
C PRO A 3 11.90 -6.50 0.94
N ILE A 4 11.13 -5.43 0.79
CA ILE A 4 11.59 -4.07 1.08
C ILE A 4 10.65 -3.49 2.13
N ALA A 5 11.19 -3.12 3.29
CA ALA A 5 10.46 -2.39 4.31
C ALA A 5 10.38 -0.93 3.85
N ALA A 6 9.23 -0.52 3.31
CA ALA A 6 8.98 0.87 2.97
C ALA A 6 8.06 1.49 4.02
N ALA A 7 8.50 2.64 4.57
CA ALA A 7 7.83 3.56 5.48
C ALA A 7 6.99 2.93 6.63
N ALA A 8 7.67 2.75 7.76
CA ALA A 8 7.18 2.85 9.14
C ALA A 8 5.79 2.28 9.48
N GLY A 9 5.70 0.99 9.81
CA GLY A 9 4.72 0.57 10.82
C GLY A 9 4.14 -0.82 10.66
N SER A 10 3.67 -1.21 9.47
CA SER A 10 2.77 -2.37 9.44
C SER A 10 2.70 -3.22 8.15
N GLY A 11 3.46 -2.94 7.07
CA GLY A 11 3.33 -3.69 5.81
C GLY A 11 4.62 -3.97 5.05
N ASP A 12 4.69 -5.15 4.40
CA ASP A 12 5.80 -5.55 3.53
C ASP A 12 5.56 -5.16 2.06
N VAL A 13 6.52 -4.50 1.42
CA VAL A 13 6.45 -4.28 -0.04
C VAL A 13 7.20 -5.40 -0.76
N TYR A 14 6.54 -6.03 -1.74
CA TYR A 14 7.14 -7.08 -2.56
C TYR A 14 7.44 -6.56 -3.96
N VAL A 15 8.73 -6.53 -4.30
CA VAL A 15 9.20 -6.21 -5.66
C VAL A 15 9.54 -7.51 -6.38
N ASP A 16 8.85 -7.76 -7.50
CA ASP A 16 9.23 -8.79 -8.45
C ASP A 16 10.05 -8.17 -9.59
N GLY A 17 11.15 -8.81 -9.95
CA GLY A 17 12.19 -8.26 -10.82
C GLY A 17 11.75 -8.05 -12.28
N ASP A 18 10.58 -8.56 -12.66
CA ASP A 18 9.96 -8.36 -13.96
C ASP A 18 8.95 -7.20 -13.91
N VAL A 19 9.46 -5.96 -13.94
CA VAL A 19 8.76 -4.74 -14.39
C VAL A 19 7.43 -4.37 -13.70
N SER A 20 7.02 -5.05 -12.62
CA SER A 20 5.82 -4.75 -11.85
C SER A 20 6.03 -4.99 -10.35
N CYS A 21 6.04 -3.92 -9.56
CA CYS A 21 6.02 -4.03 -8.10
C CYS A 21 4.59 -4.21 -7.61
N VAL A 22 4.39 -5.04 -6.59
CA VAL A 22 3.13 -5.17 -5.86
C VAL A 22 3.38 -4.76 -4.41
N ALA A 23 2.88 -3.60 -4.00
CA ALA A 23 2.80 -3.28 -2.58
C ALA A 23 1.72 -4.19 -1.95
N THR A 24 2.13 -5.14 -1.11
CA THR A 24 1.22 -6.06 -0.42
C THR A 24 1.07 -5.60 1.02
N VAL A 25 0.01 -4.86 1.33
CA VAL A 25 -0.24 -4.48 2.72
C VAL A 25 -0.81 -5.69 3.45
N THR A 26 0.00 -6.36 4.28
CA THR A 26 -0.46 -7.38 5.21
C THR A 26 -0.67 -6.72 6.57
N SER A 27 -1.82 -6.93 7.21
CA SER A 27 -1.94 -6.63 8.64
C SER A 27 -1.04 -7.62 9.38
N GLY A 28 0.05 -7.17 10.00
CA GLY A 28 0.88 -8.03 10.83
C GLY A 28 0.06 -8.69 11.96
N ASP A 29 0.51 -9.86 12.43
CA ASP A 29 -0.09 -10.66 13.52
C ASP A 29 -0.06 -9.99 14.92
N GLY A 30 -0.04 -8.65 14.97
CA GLY A 30 -0.13 -7.85 16.19
C GLY A 30 -1.56 -7.80 16.71
N ASP A 31 -1.69 -7.86 18.03
CA ASP A 31 -2.94 -7.91 18.80
C ASP A 31 -4.04 -6.99 18.23
N ILE A 32 -5.23 -7.52 17.99
CA ILE A 32 -6.35 -6.85 17.30
C ILE A 32 -6.94 -5.66 18.09
N SER A 33 -6.38 -5.36 19.26
CA SER A 33 -6.81 -4.30 20.18
C SER A 33 -6.34 -2.89 19.76
N ASP A 34 -5.35 -2.77 18.87
CA ASP A 34 -4.93 -1.48 18.27
C ASP A 34 -5.76 -1.07 17.02
N CYS A 35 -6.70 -1.92 16.59
CA CYS A 35 -7.34 -1.88 15.27
C CYS A 35 -8.30 -0.69 15.01
N LEU A 36 -8.63 0.14 16.01
CA LEU A 36 -9.51 1.32 15.82
C LEU A 36 -8.77 2.66 15.72
N ILE A 37 -7.49 2.73 16.12
CA ILE A 37 -6.66 3.95 16.02
C ILE A 37 -5.73 3.88 14.79
N GLU A 38 -5.39 2.67 14.31
CA GLU A 38 -4.38 2.42 13.28
C GLU A 38 -4.89 2.38 11.83
N PHE A 39 -6.20 2.33 11.57
CA PHE A 39 -6.69 2.08 10.20
C PHE A 39 -6.27 3.16 9.18
N PHE A 40 -6.35 4.44 9.56
CA PHE A 40 -5.88 5.53 8.69
C PHE A 40 -4.35 5.54 8.56
N ALA A 41 -3.62 5.09 9.58
CA ALA A 41 -2.17 4.93 9.53
C ALA A 41 -1.79 3.84 8.51
N CYS A 42 -2.49 2.70 8.48
CA CYS A 42 -2.24 1.67 7.46
C CYS A 42 -2.45 2.19 6.02
N ILE A 43 -3.42 3.08 5.80
CA ILE A 43 -3.64 3.71 4.49
C ILE A 43 -2.49 4.66 4.15
N GLU A 44 -2.06 5.46 5.12
CA GLU A 44 -0.93 6.36 4.99
C GLU A 44 0.37 5.60 4.68
N ASP A 45 0.66 4.53 5.41
CA ASP A 45 1.80 3.63 5.18
C ASP A 45 1.74 3.01 3.78
N GLY A 46 0.58 2.50 3.37
CA GLY A 46 0.39 1.92 2.04
C GLY A 46 0.65 2.92 0.91
N LYS A 47 0.25 4.18 1.09
CA LYS A 47 0.52 5.28 0.13
C LYS A 47 2.00 5.67 0.13
N SER A 48 2.60 5.79 1.31
CA SER A 48 4.02 6.11 1.53
C SER A 48 4.91 5.05 0.90
N ALA A 49 4.56 3.78 1.06
CA ALA A 49 5.24 2.65 0.43
C ALA A 49 5.27 2.75 -1.12
N ILE A 50 4.14 3.06 -1.74
CA ILE A 50 4.07 3.22 -3.21
C ILE A 50 4.90 4.42 -3.68
N ARG A 51 4.88 5.52 -2.93
CA ARG A 51 5.68 6.71 -3.20
C ARG A 51 7.17 6.40 -3.10
N TRP A 52 7.59 5.76 -2.02
CA TRP A 52 8.98 5.37 -1.80
C TRP A 52 9.51 4.48 -2.93
N VAL A 53 8.74 3.45 -3.34
CA VAL A 53 9.11 2.58 -4.47
C VAL A 53 9.27 3.38 -5.76
N ARG A 54 8.41 4.37 -5.97
CA ARG A 54 8.45 5.25 -7.15
C ARG A 54 9.70 6.15 -7.14
N GLU A 55 10.08 6.68 -5.98
CA GLU A 55 11.30 7.49 -5.81
C GLU A 55 12.57 6.67 -6.03
N HIS A 56 12.59 5.42 -5.55
CA HIS A 56 13.76 4.54 -5.62
C HIS A 56 13.74 3.62 -6.85
N ALA A 57 12.86 3.87 -7.82
CA ALA A 57 12.65 2.99 -8.96
C ALA A 57 13.92 2.69 -9.76
N SER A 58 14.80 3.69 -9.91
CA SER A 58 16.09 3.52 -10.59
C SER A 58 17.03 2.57 -9.85
N GLU A 59 17.02 2.58 -8.52
CA GLU A 59 17.85 1.72 -7.67
C GLU A 59 17.34 0.28 -7.68
N LEU A 60 16.02 0.13 -7.78
CA LEU A 60 15.33 -1.16 -7.81
C LEU A 60 15.27 -1.78 -9.21
N GLY A 61 15.63 -1.03 -10.26
CA GLY A 61 15.57 -1.50 -11.64
C GLY A 61 14.15 -1.68 -12.18
N ILE A 62 13.18 -0.92 -11.66
CA ILE A 62 11.75 -1.04 -11.98
C ILE A 62 11.26 0.19 -12.74
N ASP A 63 10.14 0.04 -13.47
CA ASP A 63 9.47 1.18 -14.10
C ASP A 63 8.53 1.87 -13.08
N PRO A 64 8.79 3.14 -12.69
CA PRO A 64 7.95 3.87 -11.72
C PRO A 64 6.50 4.09 -12.21
N ASN A 65 6.24 3.88 -13.50
CA ASN A 65 4.92 3.95 -14.12
C ASN A 65 4.19 2.60 -14.18
N ARG A 66 4.77 1.53 -13.63
CA ARG A 66 4.20 0.17 -13.65
C ARG A 66 4.11 -0.45 -12.26
N LEU A 67 3.62 0.34 -11.31
CA LEU A 67 3.38 -0.11 -9.93
C LEU A 67 1.94 -0.60 -9.76
N ALA A 68 1.77 -1.76 -9.14
CA ALA A 68 0.48 -2.30 -8.70
C ALA A 68 0.44 -2.36 -7.17
N ALA A 69 -0.76 -2.39 -6.59
CA ALA A 69 -0.97 -2.73 -5.19
C ALA A 69 -1.89 -3.95 -5.10
N GLY A 70 -1.71 -4.78 -4.09
CA GLY A 70 -2.52 -5.98 -3.93
C GLY A 70 -2.66 -6.40 -2.47
N GLY A 71 -3.66 -7.20 -2.19
CA GLY A 71 -3.93 -7.62 -0.82
C GLY A 71 -5.20 -8.44 -0.69
N GLY A 72 -5.31 -9.16 0.43
CA GLY A 72 -6.48 -9.95 0.77
C GLY A 72 -7.19 -9.47 2.03
N SER A 73 -8.51 -9.66 2.14
CA SER A 73 -9.29 -9.32 3.36
C SER A 73 -9.07 -7.85 3.78
N ALA A 74 -8.61 -7.59 5.02
CA ALA A 74 -8.24 -6.27 5.51
C ALA A 74 -7.09 -5.62 4.70
N GLY A 75 -6.09 -6.40 4.28
CA GLY A 75 -5.02 -5.94 3.39
C GLY A 75 -5.51 -5.54 2.00
N GLY A 76 -6.56 -6.22 1.52
CA GLY A 76 -7.27 -5.85 0.30
C GLY A 76 -8.00 -4.51 0.42
N HIS A 77 -8.49 -4.17 1.61
CA HIS A 77 -9.06 -2.84 1.88
C HIS A 77 -8.00 -1.76 1.75
N VAL A 78 -6.84 -1.95 2.39
CA VAL A 78 -5.74 -0.97 2.30
C VAL A 78 -5.24 -0.83 0.87
N ALA A 79 -5.02 -1.95 0.16
CA ALA A 79 -4.64 -1.92 -1.25
C ALA A 79 -5.67 -1.12 -2.08
N ALA A 80 -6.97 -1.34 -1.86
CA ALA A 80 -8.02 -0.59 -2.55
C ALA A 80 -7.99 0.92 -2.23
N THR A 81 -7.79 1.31 -0.97
CA THR A 81 -7.78 2.72 -0.58
C THR A 81 -6.58 3.49 -1.12
N THR A 82 -5.40 2.87 -1.27
CA THR A 82 -4.25 3.51 -1.95
C THR A 82 -4.57 3.89 -3.40
N GLY A 83 -5.42 3.10 -4.07
CA GLY A 83 -5.87 3.35 -5.43
C GLY A 83 -7.02 4.36 -5.51
N VAL A 84 -8.00 4.27 -4.60
CA VAL A 84 -9.30 4.94 -4.77
C VAL A 84 -9.43 6.22 -3.94
N LEU A 85 -8.81 6.27 -2.75
CA LEU A 85 -9.02 7.35 -1.80
C LEU A 85 -8.09 8.54 -2.08
N LYS A 86 -8.66 9.75 -2.06
CA LYS A 86 -7.91 11.01 -2.11
C LYS A 86 -7.54 11.44 -0.68
N GLY A 87 -6.32 11.94 -0.49
CA GLY A 87 -5.82 12.30 0.84
C GLY A 87 -5.33 11.09 1.66
N LEU A 88 -5.10 11.30 2.96
CA LEU A 88 -4.39 10.36 3.84
C LEU A 88 -2.97 10.01 3.36
N ASP A 89 -2.38 10.90 2.58
CA ASP A 89 -0.96 10.87 2.28
C ASP A 89 -0.21 11.48 3.47
N ASN A 90 0.96 10.95 3.80
CA ASN A 90 1.78 11.50 4.86
C ASN A 90 2.18 12.94 4.49
N PRO A 91 1.85 13.95 5.31
CA PRO A 91 2.10 15.35 4.97
C PRO A 91 3.59 15.73 4.99
N ALA A 92 4.46 14.87 5.53
CA ALA A 92 5.90 15.08 5.54
C ALA A 92 6.60 14.63 4.23
N GLU A 93 5.88 13.92 3.35
CA GLU A 93 6.44 13.39 2.10
C GLU A 93 6.27 14.35 0.90
N ASP A 94 7.02 14.10 -0.18
CA ASP A 94 6.88 14.86 -1.42
C ASP A 94 5.60 14.48 -2.17
N ALA A 95 4.58 15.34 -2.05
CA ALA A 95 3.31 15.20 -2.76
C ALA A 95 3.43 15.33 -4.30
N SER A 96 4.57 15.78 -4.85
CA SER A 96 4.83 15.77 -6.29
C SER A 96 4.98 14.35 -6.84
N VAL A 97 5.43 13.42 -6.01
CA VAL A 97 5.47 11.99 -6.32
C VAL A 97 4.12 11.39 -5.95
N SER A 98 3.48 10.77 -6.95
CA SER A 98 2.21 10.10 -6.74
C SER A 98 2.37 8.93 -5.74
N SER A 99 1.37 8.69 -4.92
CA SER A 99 1.23 7.47 -4.10
C SER A 99 0.25 6.46 -4.72
N ARG A 100 -0.29 6.78 -5.90
CA ARG A 100 -1.34 5.96 -6.51
C ARG A 100 -0.74 4.81 -7.33
N PRO A 101 -1.20 3.57 -7.16
CA PRO A 101 -0.87 2.46 -8.04
C PRO A 101 -1.61 2.57 -9.38
N ARG A 102 -1.09 1.89 -10.41
CA ARG A 102 -1.70 1.79 -11.74
C ARG A 102 -2.68 0.64 -11.87
N ALA A 103 -2.54 -0.39 -11.03
CA ALA A 103 -3.41 -1.56 -10.99
C ALA A 103 -3.63 -2.01 -9.55
N LEU A 104 -4.76 -2.68 -9.33
CA LEU A 104 -5.14 -3.29 -8.06
C LEU A 104 -5.38 -4.78 -8.25
N VAL A 105 -4.80 -5.61 -7.39
CA VAL A 105 -5.02 -7.07 -7.37
C VAL A 105 -5.59 -7.44 -6.00
N LEU A 106 -6.92 -7.58 -5.94
CA LEU A 106 -7.65 -7.68 -4.68
C LEU A 106 -8.24 -9.08 -4.51
N PHE A 107 -7.90 -9.74 -3.41
CA PHE A 107 -8.40 -11.08 -3.09
C PHE A 107 -9.40 -10.98 -1.95
N ASN A 108 -10.69 -11.23 -2.21
CA ASN A 108 -11.75 -11.14 -1.18
C ASN A 108 -11.61 -9.91 -0.25
N PRO A 109 -11.44 -8.69 -0.81
CA PRO A 109 -11.16 -7.50 -0.01
C PRO A 109 -12.39 -7.07 0.79
N VAL A 110 -12.16 -6.44 1.94
CA VAL A 110 -13.20 -5.59 2.55
C VAL A 110 -13.29 -4.33 1.70
N ILE A 111 -14.45 -4.01 1.11
CA ILE A 111 -14.61 -2.81 0.25
C ILE A 111 -15.79 -1.93 0.66
N ASP A 112 -16.67 -2.45 1.51
CA ASP A 112 -17.79 -1.71 2.06
C ASP A 112 -17.86 -2.07 3.56
N THR A 113 -17.86 -1.01 4.37
CA THR A 113 -17.92 -1.05 5.83
C THR A 113 -19.18 -0.33 6.34
N THR A 114 -20.11 -0.05 5.42
CA THR A 114 -21.42 0.51 5.74
C THR A 114 -22.33 -0.56 6.31
N GLU A 115 -23.42 -0.15 6.93
CA GLU A 115 -24.43 -1.07 7.48
C GLU A 115 -25.06 -2.00 6.44
N LYS A 116 -24.90 -1.72 5.13
CA LYS A 116 -25.51 -2.48 4.04
C LYS A 116 -24.68 -3.68 3.61
N GLY A 117 -23.42 -3.74 4.01
CA GLY A 117 -22.49 -4.77 3.57
C GLY A 117 -21.89 -4.46 2.21
#